data_AF-A0AAD9KUS7-F1
#
_entry.id   AF-A0AAD9KUS7-F1
#
_cell.length_a   1.000
_cell.length_b   1.000
_cell.length_c   1.000
_cell.angle_alpha   90.00
_cell.angle_beta   90.00
_cell.angle_gamma   90.00
#
_symmetry.space_group_name_H-M   'P 1'
#
loop_
_entity.id
_entity.type
_entity.pdbx_description
1 polymer ?
#
loop_
_entity_poly.entity_id
_entity_poly.type
_entity_poly.pdbx_seq_one_letter_code
_entity_poly.pdbx_strand_id
1 'polypeptide(L)'
;MLRSKVAFRIRQKHNRQGTIKPTKLNTVKLSTISHREIIEQEMDSVLAQWEEKENSTPDEEWAAVQQVVYNTAKTYLGKPERKHQVWFDPNGQELQTYQQKRPSPSESVANQEHSIHPPLQHIKMPADCYKNAPVLVGKEGSGGAGSC
;
A
#
# COMPACT_ATOMS: atom_id res chain seq x y z
N MET A 1 20.98 44.68 -26.20
CA MET A 1 21.36 43.43 -25.52
C MET A 1 20.10 42.82 -24.91
N LEU A 2 19.57 41.74 -25.50
CA LEU A 2 18.30 41.14 -25.08
C LEU A 2 18.58 40.04 -24.04
N ARG A 3 18.11 40.20 -22.79
CA ARG A 3 18.17 39.15 -21.76
C ARG A 3 16.81 38.47 -21.66
N SER A 4 16.72 37.21 -22.06
CA SER A 4 15.54 36.38 -21.79
C SER A 4 15.53 35.99 -20.30
N LYS A 5 14.45 36.33 -19.59
CA LYS A 5 14.24 35.89 -18.20
C LYS A 5 13.56 34.52 -18.24
N VAL A 6 14.35 33.46 -18.13
CA VAL A 6 13.83 32.09 -18.07
C VAL A 6 13.58 31.70 -16.61
N ALA A 7 12.34 31.36 -16.26
CA ALA A 7 11.96 30.87 -14.94
C ALA A 7 12.03 29.33 -14.89
N PHE A 8 13.23 28.76 -14.79
CA PHE A 8 13.38 27.33 -14.55
C PHE A 8 13.52 27.04 -13.05
N ARG A 9 12.75 26.06 -12.56
CA ARG A 9 12.89 25.53 -11.20
C ARG A 9 13.96 24.44 -11.21
N ILE A 10 15.13 24.75 -10.63
CA ILE A 10 16.29 23.84 -10.54
C ILE A 10 15.96 22.55 -9.76
N ARG A 11 14.96 22.57 -8.88
CA ARG A 11 14.49 21.38 -8.16
C ARG A 11 12.99 21.23 -8.30
N GLN A 12 12.54 20.04 -8.71
CA GLN A 12 11.14 19.67 -8.57
C GLN A 12 10.77 19.68 -7.09
N LYS A 13 9.55 20.15 -6.77
CA LYS A 13 9.03 20.05 -5.41
C LYS A 13 8.90 18.57 -5.07
N HIS A 14 9.79 18.07 -4.22
CA HIS A 14 9.71 16.71 -3.72
C HIS A 14 8.44 16.59 -2.87
N ASN A 15 7.47 15.80 -3.31
CA ASN A 15 6.37 15.40 -2.44
C ASN A 15 6.98 14.58 -1.31
N ARG A 16 6.82 15.05 -0.06
CA ARG A 16 7.25 14.28 1.10
C ARG A 16 6.54 12.94 1.05
N GLN A 17 7.27 11.89 0.72
CA GLN A 17 6.79 10.52 0.76
C GLN A 17 6.70 10.14 2.23
N GLY A 18 5.48 9.91 2.71
CA GLY A 18 5.21 9.59 4.10
C GLY A 18 3.74 9.86 4.45
N THR A 19 3.14 8.92 5.17
CA THR A 19 1.80 9.09 5.72
C THR A 19 1.82 10.20 6.77
N ILE A 20 1.11 11.30 6.50
CA ILE A 20 0.89 12.35 7.50
C ILE A 20 0.13 11.71 8.66
N LYS A 21 0.78 11.63 9.82
CA LYS A 21 0.14 11.12 11.03
C LYS A 21 -0.98 12.08 11.42
N PRO A 22 -2.18 11.58 11.75
CA PRO A 22 -3.25 12.44 12.19
C PRO A 22 -2.85 13.14 13.50
N THR A 23 -2.91 14.47 13.47
CA THR A 23 -2.57 15.33 14.61
C THR A 23 -3.77 15.53 15.55
N LYS A 24 -4.99 15.44 15.01
CA LYS A 24 -6.24 15.69 15.73
C LYS A 24 -6.74 14.43 16.46
N LEU A 25 -7.58 14.63 17.48
CA LEU A 25 -8.28 13.56 18.19
C LEU A 25 -9.45 13.00 17.36
N ASN A 26 -9.84 11.76 17.63
CA ASN A 26 -10.97 11.12 16.96
C ASN A 26 -12.31 11.59 17.53
N THR A 27 -12.86 12.67 16.96
CA THR A 27 -14.16 13.21 17.37
C THR A 27 -15.35 12.35 16.93
N VAL A 28 -15.16 11.40 16.01
CA VAL A 28 -16.23 10.49 15.58
C VAL A 28 -16.72 9.63 16.73
N LYS A 29 -15.83 9.26 17.68
CA LYS A 29 -16.23 8.48 18.85
C LYS A 29 -17.25 9.20 19.75
N LEU A 30 -17.32 10.54 19.70
CA LEU A 30 -18.28 11.32 20.48
C LEU A 30 -19.72 11.19 19.97
N SER A 31 -19.94 10.67 18.76
CA SER A 31 -21.31 10.38 18.30
C SER A 31 -21.93 9.20 19.06
N THR A 32 -21.12 8.39 19.74
CA THR A 32 -21.58 7.22 20.48
C THR A 32 -21.81 7.61 21.94
N ILE A 33 -23.04 7.40 22.44
CA ILE A 33 -23.44 7.76 23.81
C ILE A 33 -22.54 7.12 24.86
N SER A 34 -22.20 5.83 24.70
CA SER A 34 -21.33 5.12 25.66
C SER A 34 -19.95 5.76 25.83
N HIS A 35 -19.35 6.24 24.75
CA HIS A 35 -18.05 6.89 24.80
C HIS A 35 -18.15 8.26 25.47
N ARG A 36 -19.27 8.96 25.28
CA ARG A 36 -19.53 10.25 25.91
C ARG A 36 -19.65 10.10 27.43
N GLU A 37 -20.45 9.15 27.91
CA GLU A 37 -20.62 8.89 29.33
C GLU A 37 -19.30 8.54 30.04
N ILE A 38 -18.48 7.70 29.41
CA ILE A 38 -17.16 7.34 29.95
C ILE A 38 -16.26 8.58 30.08
N ILE A 39 -16.24 9.43 29.05
CA ILE A 39 -15.42 10.65 29.08
C ILE A 39 -15.93 11.63 30.13
N GLU A 40 -17.24 11.80 30.25
CA GLU A 40 -17.86 12.67 31.27
C GLU A 40 -17.49 12.19 32.67
N GLN A 41 -17.68 10.90 32.98
CA GLN A 41 -17.33 10.32 34.28
C GLN A 41 -15.85 10.46 34.61
N GLU A 42 -14.97 10.22 33.65
CA GLU A 42 -13.54 10.38 33.88
C GLU A 42 -13.16 11.85 34.10
N MET A 43 -13.70 12.76 33.30
CA MET A 43 -13.43 14.19 33.47
C MET A 43 -13.89 14.67 34.85
N ASP A 44 -15.06 14.25 35.30
CA ASP A 44 -15.58 14.59 36.63
C ASP A 44 -14.67 14.04 37.74
N SER A 45 -14.22 12.79 37.62
CA SER A 45 -13.28 12.16 38.56
C SER A 45 -11.93 12.90 38.61
N VAL A 46 -11.38 13.23 37.45
CA VAL A 46 -10.08 13.90 37.35
C VAL A 46 -10.16 15.35 37.86
N LEU A 47 -11.25 16.06 37.58
CA LEU A 47 -11.46 17.42 38.07
C LEU A 47 -11.76 17.44 39.58
N ALA A 48 -12.41 16.41 40.13
CA ALA A 48 -12.61 16.28 41.57
C ALA A 48 -11.30 16.08 42.36
N GLN A 49 -10.29 15.49 41.72
CA GLN A 49 -8.94 15.32 42.27
C GLN A 49 -8.01 16.51 41.97
N TRP A 50 -8.48 17.48 41.19
CA TRP A 50 -7.66 18.63 40.80
C TRP A 50 -7.63 19.64 41.93
N GLU A 51 -6.45 19.81 42.53
CA GLU A 51 -6.20 20.80 43.58
C GLU A 51 -5.61 22.08 42.99
N GLU A 52 -6.09 23.22 43.48
CA GLU A 52 -5.56 24.54 43.15
C GLU A 52 -4.11 24.64 43.64
N LYS A 53 -3.22 25.07 42.75
CA LYS A 53 -1.81 25.11 43.05
C LYS A 53 -1.46 26.47 43.62
N GLU A 54 -1.14 26.49 44.91
CA GLU A 54 -0.81 27.70 45.68
C GLU A 54 0.23 28.55 44.93
N ASN A 55 -0.12 29.80 44.62
CA ASN A 55 0.66 30.81 43.89
C ASN A 55 0.68 30.72 42.35
N SER A 56 -0.28 30.05 41.72
CA SER A 56 -0.40 30.05 40.24
C SER A 56 -1.18 31.27 39.76
N THR A 57 -0.84 31.78 38.58
CA THR A 57 -1.68 32.80 37.93
C THR A 57 -2.92 32.16 37.30
N PRO A 58 -4.05 32.88 37.17
CA PRO A 58 -5.25 32.33 36.56
C PRO A 58 -5.04 31.75 35.15
N ASP A 59 -4.15 32.36 34.37
CA ASP A 59 -3.80 31.89 33.03
C ASP A 59 -3.04 30.54 33.05
N GLU A 60 -2.17 30.34 34.04
CA GLU A 60 -1.42 29.09 34.23
C GLU A 60 -2.33 27.97 34.72
N GLU A 61 -3.26 28.27 35.62
CA GLU A 61 -4.27 27.33 36.09
C GLU A 61 -5.21 26.91 34.96
N TRP A 62 -5.68 27.87 34.17
CA TRP A 62 -6.51 27.59 33.01
C TRP A 62 -5.78 26.72 32.00
N ALA A 63 -4.50 27.02 31.71
CA ALA A 63 -3.68 26.18 30.84
C ALA A 63 -3.53 24.76 31.40
N ALA A 64 -3.37 24.60 32.73
CA ALA A 64 -3.28 23.31 33.37
C ALA A 64 -4.59 22.50 33.23
N VAL A 65 -5.74 23.12 33.50
CA VAL A 65 -7.06 22.48 33.31
C VAL A 65 -7.25 22.06 31.85
N GLN A 66 -6.90 22.92 30.90
CA GLN A 66 -6.98 22.58 29.47
C GLN A 66 -6.09 21.38 29.11
N GLN A 67 -4.88 21.30 29.67
CA GLN A 67 -4.00 20.16 29.45
C GLN A 67 -4.59 18.87 30.03
N VAL A 68 -5.15 18.93 31.23
CA VAL A 68 -5.80 17.79 31.89
C VAL A 68 -6.97 17.29 31.03
N VAL A 69 -7.90 18.19 30.67
CA VAL A 69 -9.05 17.87 29.81
C VAL A 69 -8.60 17.28 28.47
N TYR A 70 -7.57 17.87 27.84
CA TYR A 70 -7.05 17.38 26.57
C TYR A 70 -6.40 16.00 26.71
N ASN A 71 -5.65 15.75 27.78
CA ASN A 71 -5.00 14.46 28.03
C ASN A 71 -6.02 13.36 28.30
N THR A 72 -7.06 13.65 29.10
CA THR A 72 -8.18 12.74 29.31
C THR A 72 -8.87 12.42 27.98
N ALA A 73 -9.25 13.45 27.22
CA ALA A 73 -9.86 13.26 25.90
C ALA A 73 -8.96 12.46 24.94
N LYS A 74 -7.64 12.68 24.99
CA LYS A 74 -6.66 11.96 24.17
C LYS A 74 -6.58 10.48 24.51
N THR A 75 -6.71 10.10 25.79
CA THR A 75 -6.71 8.70 26.23
C THR A 75 -7.92 7.95 25.71
N TYR A 76 -9.12 8.55 25.80
CA TYR A 76 -10.37 7.86 25.42
C TYR A 76 -10.71 7.98 23.93
N LEU A 77 -10.56 9.18 23.34
CA LEU A 77 -10.83 9.39 21.92
C LEU A 77 -9.71 8.79 21.06
N GLY A 78 -8.46 8.91 21.51
CA GLY A 78 -7.31 8.46 20.74
C GLY A 78 -7.15 9.19 19.40
N LYS A 79 -6.29 8.65 18.54
CA LYS A 79 -6.09 9.18 17.19
C LYS A 79 -7.12 8.59 16.23
N PRO A 80 -7.58 9.37 15.23
CA PRO A 80 -8.46 8.84 14.21
C PRO A 80 -7.69 7.79 13.40
N GLU A 81 -8.32 6.63 13.27
CA GLU A 81 -7.77 5.53 12.51
C GLU A 81 -7.93 5.80 11.00
N ARG A 82 -6.91 5.47 10.23
CA ARG A 82 -6.99 5.55 8.77
C ARG A 82 -7.82 4.38 8.27
N LYS A 83 -9.01 4.68 7.72
CA LYS A 83 -9.90 3.66 7.14
C LYS A 83 -9.39 3.06 5.83
N HIS A 84 -8.52 3.77 5.11
CA HIS A 84 -8.03 3.35 3.80
C HIS A 84 -6.56 2.96 3.86
N GLN A 85 -6.29 1.70 3.48
CA GLN A 85 -4.95 1.17 3.24
C GLN A 85 -4.42 1.78 1.94
N VAL A 86 -3.29 2.46 1.99
CA VAL A 86 -2.59 2.92 0.78
C VAL A 86 -1.78 1.76 0.22
N TRP A 87 -1.51 1.78 -1.10
CA TRP A 87 -0.70 0.76 -1.80
C TRP A 87 0.62 0.42 -1.10
N PHE A 88 1.19 1.36 -0.32
CA PHE A 88 2.45 1.21 0.40
C PHE A 88 2.31 0.85 1.87
N ASP A 89 1.10 0.67 2.40
CA ASP A 89 0.97 0.04 3.71
C ASP A 89 1.39 -1.44 3.56
N PRO A 90 2.17 -2.00 4.48
CA PRO A 90 2.51 -3.42 4.41
C PRO A 90 1.20 -4.19 4.34
N ASN A 91 0.94 -4.89 3.23
CA ASN A 91 -0.30 -5.65 3.14
C ASN A 91 -0.36 -6.59 4.34
N GLY A 92 -1.60 -6.91 4.74
CA GLY A 92 -1.88 -7.85 5.80
C GLY A 92 -1.03 -9.11 5.70
N GLN A 93 -0.85 -9.76 6.85
CA GLN A 93 0.00 -10.92 7.15
C GLN A 93 0.36 -11.84 5.98
N GLU A 94 -0.55 -12.06 5.04
CA GLU A 94 -0.36 -12.72 3.75
C GLU A 94 0.88 -12.26 2.94
N LEU A 95 1.15 -10.96 2.75
CA LEU A 95 2.38 -10.52 2.04
C LEU A 95 3.64 -10.84 2.84
N GLN A 96 3.57 -10.80 4.16
CA GLN A 96 4.71 -11.19 5.01
C GLN A 96 4.98 -12.68 4.87
N THR A 97 3.94 -13.51 4.79
CA THR A 97 4.05 -14.94 4.50
C THR A 97 4.69 -15.19 3.13
N TYR A 98 4.30 -14.45 2.09
CA TYR A 98 4.93 -14.56 0.76
C TYR A 98 6.38 -14.06 0.73
N GLN A 99 6.72 -13.04 1.52
CA GLN A 99 8.11 -12.57 1.66
C GLN A 99 8.99 -13.58 2.41
N GLN A 100 8.45 -14.24 3.44
CA GLN A 100 9.16 -15.31 4.17
C GLN A 100 9.36 -16.56 3.30
N LYS A 101 8.44 -16.82 2.38
CA LYS A 101 8.52 -17.95 1.44
C LYS A 101 9.45 -17.68 0.25
N ARG A 102 9.94 -16.44 0.06
CA ARG A 102 10.96 -16.18 -0.97
C ARG A 102 12.29 -16.79 -0.51
N PRO A 103 12.87 -17.73 -1.27
CA PRO A 103 14.22 -18.20 -0.98
C PRO A 103 15.18 -17.01 -1.08
N SER A 104 16.18 -16.99 -0.22
CA SER A 104 17.23 -15.99 -0.27
C SER A 104 17.91 -16.04 -1.65
N PRO A 105 18.41 -14.92 -2.20
CA PRO A 105 19.08 -14.93 -3.50
C PRO A 105 20.22 -15.96 -3.60
N SER A 106 20.84 -16.31 -2.47
CA SER A 106 21.85 -17.37 -2.36
C SER A 106 21.31 -18.78 -2.61
N GLU A 107 20.05 -19.08 -2.24
CA GLU A 107 19.44 -20.41 -2.39
C GLU A 107 18.84 -20.62 -3.79
N SER A 108 18.40 -19.56 -4.47
CA SER A 108 17.92 -19.65 -5.85
C SER A 108 19.02 -20.03 -6.86
N VAL A 109 20.28 -19.70 -6.57
CA VAL A 109 21.42 -20.05 -7.43
C VAL A 109 21.81 -21.52 -7.26
N ALA A 110 21.75 -22.06 -6.03
CA ALA A 110 22.06 -23.46 -5.75
C ALA A 110 21.06 -24.47 -6.34
N ASN A 111 19.79 -24.07 -6.47
CA ASN A 111 18.75 -24.94 -7.02
C ASN A 111 18.69 -24.97 -8.56
N GLN A 112 19.44 -24.10 -9.24
CA GLN A 112 19.51 -24.09 -10.72
C GLN A 112 20.54 -25.08 -11.27
N GLU A 113 21.52 -25.51 -10.47
CA GLU A 113 22.59 -26.42 -10.90
C GLU A 113 22.17 -27.90 -10.99
N HIS A 114 21.00 -28.27 -10.46
CA HIS A 114 20.56 -29.67 -10.40
C HIS A 114 19.56 -30.10 -11.49
N SER A 115 19.23 -29.22 -12.44
CA SER A 115 18.36 -29.54 -13.58
C SER A 115 19.13 -29.52 -14.91
N ILE A 116 20.28 -30.19 -14.95
CA ILE A 116 20.95 -30.53 -16.20
C ILE A 116 20.18 -31.69 -16.82
N HIS A 117 19.47 -31.42 -17.91
CA HIS A 117 18.83 -32.42 -18.76
C HIS A 117 19.77 -33.61 -19.05
N PRO A 118 19.29 -34.86 -19.07
CA PRO A 118 20.08 -35.97 -19.60
C PRO A 118 20.38 -35.71 -21.10
N PRO A 119 21.56 -36.09 -21.60
CA PRO A 119 21.93 -35.84 -22.99
C PRO A 119 20.97 -36.59 -23.93
N LEU A 120 20.48 -35.88 -24.94
CA LEU A 120 19.59 -36.44 -25.96
C LEU A 120 20.26 -37.64 -26.62
N GLN A 121 19.73 -38.83 -26.35
CA GLN A 121 20.06 -40.01 -27.13
C GLN A 121 19.48 -39.83 -28.53
N HIS A 122 20.32 -39.93 -29.55
CA HIS A 122 19.96 -39.82 -30.96
C HIS A 122 18.86 -40.84 -31.29
N ILE A 123 17.61 -40.38 -31.44
CA ILE A 123 16.54 -41.23 -31.95
C ILE A 123 16.81 -41.43 -33.45
N LYS A 124 17.25 -42.64 -33.83
CA LYS A 124 17.39 -43.04 -35.24
C LYS A 124 15.98 -43.30 -35.77
N MET A 125 15.42 -42.35 -36.52
CA MET A 125 14.12 -42.55 -37.15
C MET A 125 14.21 -43.66 -38.23
N PRO A 126 13.30 -44.64 -38.25
CA PRO A 126 13.26 -45.66 -39.29
C PRO A 126 12.85 -45.05 -40.64
N ALA A 127 13.45 -45.54 -41.74
CA ALA A 127 13.42 -44.95 -43.07
C ALA A 127 12.06 -45.03 -43.81
N ASP A 128 11.00 -45.51 -43.15
CA ASP A 128 9.76 -45.90 -43.84
C ASP A 128 8.69 -44.79 -43.91
N CYS A 129 8.95 -43.61 -43.35
CA CYS A 129 7.94 -42.53 -43.28
C CYS A 129 7.83 -41.63 -44.53
N TYR A 130 8.63 -41.84 -45.59
CA TYR A 130 8.69 -40.90 -46.74
C TYR A 130 7.79 -41.25 -47.94
N LYS A 131 6.86 -42.21 -47.86
CA LYS A 131 6.15 -42.69 -49.06
C LYS A 131 4.70 -42.26 -49.26
N ASN A 132 4.09 -41.48 -48.37
CA ASN A 132 2.70 -41.04 -48.58
C ASN A 132 2.51 -39.54 -48.25
N ALA A 133 2.96 -38.67 -49.14
CA ALA A 133 2.53 -37.28 -49.17
C ALA A 133 1.45 -37.13 -50.28
N PRO A 134 0.22 -36.69 -49.97
CA PRO A 134 -0.79 -36.45 -50.99
C PRO A 134 -0.45 -35.20 -51.82
N VAL A 135 -0.46 -35.36 -53.13
CA VAL A 135 -0.29 -34.31 -54.14
C VAL A 135 -1.55 -33.44 -54.16
N LEU A 136 -1.43 -32.16 -53.80
CA LEU A 136 -2.48 -31.18 -54.03
C LEU A 136 -2.40 -30.68 -55.48
N VAL A 137 -3.26 -31.23 -56.34
CA VAL A 137 -3.50 -30.72 -57.70
C VAL A 137 -4.61 -29.65 -57.63
N GLY A 138 -4.23 -28.38 -57.75
CA GLY A 138 -5.18 -27.28 -57.98
C GLY A 138 -5.47 -27.16 -59.47
N LYS A 139 -6.73 -27.37 -59.87
CA LYS A 139 -7.26 -27.15 -61.22
C LYS A 139 -7.44 -25.65 -61.51
N GLU A 140 -7.03 -25.23 -62.71
CA GLU A 140 -7.24 -23.89 -63.25
C GLU A 140 -8.66 -23.69 -63.81
N GLY A 141 -9.16 -22.45 -63.69
CA GLY A 141 -9.89 -21.75 -64.74
C GLY A 141 -11.42 -21.68 -64.65
N SER A 142 -11.96 -20.47 -64.50
CA SER A 142 -12.79 -19.84 -65.54
C SER A 142 -13.31 -18.48 -65.09
N GLY A 143 -13.03 -17.43 -65.87
CA GLY A 143 -13.61 -16.10 -65.73
C GLY A 143 -14.89 -15.95 -66.57
N GLY A 144 -15.77 -15.05 -66.13
CA GLY A 144 -16.93 -14.61 -66.89
C GLY A 144 -17.57 -13.37 -66.25
N ALA A 145 -17.57 -12.26 -66.97
CA ALA A 145 -18.19 -10.99 -66.60
C ALA A 145 -19.71 -11.01 -66.81
N GLY A 146 -20.45 -10.19 -66.06
CA GLY A 146 -21.86 -9.90 -66.33
C GLY A 146 -22.47 -8.96 -65.30
N SER A 147 -22.71 -7.71 -65.70
CA SER A 147 -23.60 -6.74 -65.04
C SER A 147 -25.00 -6.86 -65.64
N CYS A 148 -26.00 -6.34 -64.92
CA CYS A 148 -27.47 -6.45 -65.05
C CYS A 148 -28.09 -7.66 -64.34
#